data_AF-A0A1B9JT75-F1
#
_entry.id   AF-A0A1B9JT75-F1
#
_cell.length_a   1.000
_cell.length_b   1.000
_cell.length_c   1.000
_cell.angle_alpha   90.00
_cell.angle_beta   90.00
_cell.angle_gamma   90.00
#
_symmetry.space_group_name_H-M   'P 1'
#
loop_
_entity.id
_entity.type
_entity.pdbx_description
1 polymer ?
#
loop_
_entity_poly.entity_id
_entity_poly.type
_entity_poly.pdbx_seq_one_letter_code
_entity_poly.pdbx_strand_id
1 'polypeptide(L)'
;MPSCYKPPIVCWKSDLSDGGGPGNKRRANYIACATDNYLEIYRKRKIIGPYIIFILFGIAELMLIWIFFLSLNQKNIPWIAVIVSFVASIGLGLVLYFTLFTLLFGHYSPVSNPIRFNRKTGKVYLYEAVAMKWMFNAWPPRRAFKDLNKFHIKVYDWENFHGVLQGSTVVNVKGGSFESYTLIGAACEPNSYKVIEYIYIRETDCFTMDWHWICHFMGRNTDKPLDQAGLEYVDYKPWDAKTFMQVKPKLKITSRQIEGLDKASKAGSKEELAQIEEEYELTKTVYPVE
;
A
#
# COMPACT_ATOMS: atom_id res chain seq x y z
N MET A 1 27.99 5.67 2.16
CA MET A 1 27.54 7.04 1.85
C MET A 1 26.13 7.20 2.42
N PRO A 2 25.69 8.37 2.88
CA PRO A 2 24.30 8.60 3.28
C PRO A 2 23.40 8.82 2.04
N SER A 3 22.08 8.61 2.18
CA SER A 3 21.13 8.88 1.11
C SER A 3 21.20 10.34 0.63
N CYS A 4 21.16 10.55 -0.68
CA CYS A 4 21.02 11.87 -1.29
C CYS A 4 19.64 12.49 -1.00
N TYR A 5 18.61 11.65 -0.84
CA TYR A 5 17.24 12.06 -0.59
C TYR A 5 17.01 12.49 0.87
N LYS A 6 16.28 13.61 1.08
CA LYS A 6 16.06 14.23 2.40
C LYS A 6 14.57 14.38 2.73
N PRO A 7 14.12 14.01 3.94
CA PRO A 7 14.87 13.33 5.01
C PRO A 7 15.21 11.88 4.62
N PRO A 8 16.31 11.29 5.14
CA PRO A 8 16.66 9.91 4.81
C PRO A 8 15.68 8.91 5.43
N ILE A 9 15.41 7.81 4.73
CA ILE A 9 14.59 6.71 5.25
C ILE A 9 15.33 5.93 6.35
N VAL A 10 14.60 5.47 7.35
CA VAL A 10 15.12 4.59 8.40
C VAL A 10 15.59 3.27 7.80
N CYS A 11 16.75 2.78 8.25
CA CYS A 11 17.39 1.56 7.71
C CYS A 11 17.65 1.60 6.19
N TRP A 12 17.98 2.79 5.68
CA TRP A 12 18.47 2.97 4.32
C TRP A 12 19.68 2.07 4.02
N LYS A 13 19.71 1.49 2.81
CA LYS A 13 20.83 0.66 2.32
C LYS A 13 21.50 1.29 1.11
N SER A 14 20.73 1.73 0.12
CA SER A 14 21.28 2.33 -1.10
C SER A 14 20.23 3.16 -1.85
N ASP A 15 20.66 4.25 -2.48
CA ASP A 15 19.90 4.92 -3.52
C ASP A 15 20.15 4.15 -4.84
N LEU A 16 19.07 3.84 -5.57
CA LEU A 16 19.15 3.05 -6.80
C LEU A 16 19.31 3.99 -7.99
N SER A 17 20.16 3.61 -8.95
CA SER A 17 20.36 4.38 -10.18
C SER A 17 19.22 4.16 -11.16
N ASP A 18 18.94 5.17 -11.98
CA ASP A 18 17.85 5.18 -12.97
C ASP A 18 18.14 4.31 -14.23
N GLY A 19 19.13 3.41 -14.17
CA GLY A 19 19.45 2.48 -15.26
C GLY A 19 20.88 1.91 -15.17
N GLY A 20 21.06 0.70 -15.71
CA GLY A 20 22.40 0.10 -15.90
C GLY A 20 22.45 -1.43 -15.80
N GLY A 21 21.48 -2.09 -15.14
CA GLY A 21 21.47 -3.55 -15.01
C GLY A 21 20.69 -4.27 -16.13
N PRO A 22 21.03 -5.53 -16.44
CA PRO A 22 20.23 -6.34 -17.36
C PRO A 22 18.82 -6.54 -16.79
N GLY A 23 17.80 -6.06 -17.52
CA GLY A 23 16.40 -6.32 -17.22
C GLY A 23 16.09 -7.79 -17.43
N ASN A 24 16.34 -8.61 -16.41
CA ASN A 24 16.17 -10.06 -16.54
C ASN A 24 14.70 -10.45 -16.40
N LYS A 25 14.25 -11.27 -17.35
CA LYS A 25 12.88 -11.77 -17.55
C LYS A 25 12.46 -12.82 -16.52
N ARG A 26 12.60 -12.57 -15.22
CA ARG A 26 12.02 -13.48 -14.21
C ARG A 26 10.56 -13.12 -14.00
N ARG A 27 9.69 -14.14 -14.03
CA ARG A 27 8.24 -14.04 -13.76
C ARG A 27 8.01 -13.22 -12.49
N ALA A 28 7.57 -11.98 -12.67
CA ALA A 28 7.26 -11.09 -11.58
C ALA A 28 5.81 -11.33 -11.14
N ASN A 29 5.62 -12.20 -10.14
CA ASN A 29 4.30 -12.49 -9.55
C ASN A 29 3.65 -11.27 -8.85
N TYR A 30 4.24 -10.09 -8.98
CA TYR A 30 3.82 -8.83 -8.37
C TYR A 30 3.35 -7.78 -9.38
N ILE A 31 3.62 -7.99 -10.67
CA ILE A 31 3.10 -7.15 -11.74
C ILE A 31 1.63 -7.52 -11.91
N ALA A 32 0.76 -6.52 -11.77
CA ALA A 32 -0.66 -6.66 -11.97
C ALA A 32 -1.03 -6.71 -13.45
N CYS A 33 -0.43 -5.80 -14.22
CA CYS A 33 -0.69 -5.62 -15.64
C CYS A 33 0.50 -4.86 -16.25
N ALA A 34 0.92 -5.25 -17.45
CA ALA A 34 1.87 -4.46 -18.24
C ALA A 34 1.32 -4.37 -19.67
N THR A 35 1.18 -3.14 -20.16
CA THR A 35 0.70 -2.81 -21.50
C THR A 35 1.72 -1.91 -22.19
N ASP A 36 1.46 -1.58 -23.45
CA ASP A 36 2.27 -0.60 -24.16
C ASP A 36 2.19 0.83 -23.60
N ASN A 37 1.23 1.14 -22.73
CA ASN A 37 1.06 2.47 -22.17
C ASN A 37 1.48 2.52 -20.71
N TYR A 38 0.99 1.56 -19.92
CA TYR A 38 1.17 1.56 -18.48
C TYR A 38 1.54 0.19 -17.91
N LEU A 39 2.22 0.25 -16.78
CA LEU A 39 2.59 -0.85 -15.90
C LEU A 39 1.88 -0.65 -14.56
N GLU A 40 1.28 -1.69 -14.03
CA GLU A 40 0.66 -1.69 -12.71
C GLU A 40 1.32 -2.74 -11.81
N ILE A 41 1.68 -2.34 -10.60
CA ILE A 41 2.30 -3.20 -9.59
C ILE A 41 1.37 -3.31 -8.38
N TYR A 42 1.13 -4.54 -7.93
CA TYR A 42 0.35 -4.80 -6.73
C TYR A 42 1.17 -4.57 -5.46
N ARG A 43 0.65 -3.72 -4.58
CA ARG A 43 1.09 -3.64 -3.18
C ARG A 43 0.17 -4.51 -2.33
N LYS A 44 0.34 -5.84 -2.45
CA LYS A 44 -0.51 -6.82 -1.74
C LYS A 44 -0.49 -6.57 -0.23
N ARG A 45 -1.65 -6.35 0.37
CA ARG A 45 -1.84 -6.35 1.84
C ARG A 45 -2.97 -7.29 2.21
N LYS A 46 -2.67 -8.59 2.25
CA LYS A 46 -3.64 -9.59 2.67
C LYS A 46 -3.46 -9.89 4.15
N ILE A 47 -4.29 -9.27 5.00
CA ILE A 47 -4.30 -9.56 6.44
C ILE A 47 -5.30 -10.70 6.69
N ILE A 48 -4.88 -11.96 6.45
CA ILE A 48 -5.72 -13.16 6.69
C ILE A 48 -5.66 -13.61 8.16
N GLY A 49 -4.64 -13.19 8.91
CA GLY A 49 -4.43 -13.61 10.30
C GLY A 49 -5.45 -13.18 11.38
N PRO A 50 -6.23 -12.09 11.27
CA PRO A 50 -6.87 -11.52 12.45
C PRO A 50 -8.22 -12.15 12.79
N TYR A 51 -8.78 -13.03 11.94
CA TYR A 51 -10.11 -13.64 12.19
C TYR A 51 -10.10 -14.60 13.36
N ILE A 52 -9.12 -15.51 13.40
CA ILE A 52 -8.97 -16.48 14.49
C ILE A 52 -8.70 -15.76 15.80
N ILE A 53 -7.82 -14.75 15.74
CA ILE A 53 -7.44 -13.91 16.88
C ILE A 53 -8.68 -13.16 17.42
N PHE A 54 -9.50 -12.59 16.55
CA PHE A 54 -10.72 -11.89 16.94
C PHE A 54 -11.75 -12.82 17.60
N ILE A 55 -11.96 -14.02 17.05
CA ILE A 55 -12.89 -14.99 17.64
C ILE A 55 -12.41 -15.45 19.02
N LEU A 56 -11.14 -15.81 19.15
CA LEU A 56 -10.56 -16.28 20.41
C LEU A 56 -10.63 -15.20 21.50
N PHE A 57 -10.20 -13.98 21.20
CA PHE A 57 -10.28 -12.88 22.15
C PHE A 57 -11.73 -12.46 22.43
N GLY A 58 -12.63 -12.61 21.45
CA GLY A 58 -14.05 -12.27 21.62
C GLY A 58 -14.72 -13.19 22.62
N ILE A 59 -14.44 -14.50 22.52
CA ILE A 59 -14.90 -15.49 23.50
C ILE A 59 -14.30 -15.21 24.88
N ALA A 60 -12.99 -14.93 24.95
CA ALA A 60 -12.33 -14.63 26.22
C ALA A 60 -12.91 -13.38 26.91
N GLU A 61 -13.26 -12.34 26.14
CA GLU A 61 -13.89 -11.13 26.67
C GLU A 61 -15.30 -11.41 27.22
N LEU A 62 -16.11 -12.18 26.48
CA LEU A 62 -17.42 -12.60 26.98
C LEU A 62 -17.31 -13.40 28.28
N MET A 63 -16.30 -14.26 28.41
CA MET A 63 -16.03 -14.98 29.66
C MET A 63 -15.62 -14.03 30.80
N LEU A 64 -14.75 -13.05 30.54
CA LEU A 64 -14.35 -12.06 31.55
C LEU A 64 -15.51 -11.20 32.03
N ILE A 65 -16.36 -10.74 31.11
CA ILE A 65 -17.57 -9.98 31.44
C ILE A 65 -18.50 -10.85 32.31
N TRP A 66 -18.70 -12.11 31.95
CA TRP A 66 -19.49 -13.04 32.74
C TRP A 66 -18.91 -13.24 34.16
N ILE A 67 -17.59 -13.49 34.26
CA ILE A 67 -16.89 -13.64 35.55
C ILE A 67 -17.01 -12.37 36.40
N PHE A 68 -16.94 -11.19 35.79
CA PHE A 68 -17.13 -9.91 36.48
C PHE A 68 -18.53 -9.81 37.10
N PHE A 69 -19.59 -10.09 36.33
CA PHE A 69 -20.96 -10.07 36.85
C PHE A 69 -21.23 -11.16 37.91
N LEU A 70 -20.66 -12.36 37.74
CA LEU A 70 -20.68 -13.39 38.78
C LEU A 70 -20.01 -12.90 40.06
N SER A 71 -18.87 -12.23 39.92
CA SER A 71 -18.07 -11.75 41.05
C SER A 71 -18.80 -10.65 41.83
N LEU A 72 -19.50 -9.75 41.13
CA LEU A 72 -20.34 -8.73 41.73
C LEU A 72 -21.51 -9.30 42.54
N ASN A 73 -22.05 -10.46 42.15
CA ASN A 73 -23.21 -11.05 42.79
C ASN A 73 -22.87 -11.98 43.98
N GLN A 74 -21.58 -12.22 44.24
CA GLN A 74 -21.16 -13.02 45.39
C GLN A 74 -20.77 -12.15 46.59
N LYS A 75 -21.29 -12.52 47.77
CA LYS A 75 -21.03 -11.79 49.02
C LYS A 75 -19.62 -11.99 49.59
N ASN A 76 -18.92 -13.06 49.19
CA ASN A 76 -17.65 -13.49 49.80
C ASN A 76 -16.41 -13.27 48.91
N ILE A 77 -16.54 -12.56 47.79
CA ILE A 77 -15.42 -12.29 46.89
C ILE A 77 -14.70 -11.01 47.33
N PRO A 78 -13.35 -11.01 47.38
CA PRO A 78 -12.60 -9.79 47.70
C PRO A 78 -12.80 -8.75 46.60
N TRP A 79 -13.04 -7.49 46.98
CA TRP A 79 -13.19 -6.36 46.04
C TRP A 79 -12.04 -6.23 45.05
N ILE A 80 -10.84 -6.66 45.43
CA ILE A 80 -9.67 -6.70 44.55
C ILE A 80 -9.92 -7.60 43.32
N ALA A 81 -10.58 -8.76 43.47
CA ALA A 81 -10.88 -9.64 42.35
C ALA A 81 -11.90 -9.02 41.37
N VAL A 82 -12.86 -8.25 41.88
CA VAL A 82 -13.82 -7.48 41.07
C VAL A 82 -13.10 -6.39 40.27
N ILE A 83 -12.19 -5.66 40.91
CA ILE A 83 -11.39 -4.62 40.24
C ILE A 83 -10.47 -5.24 39.17
N VAL A 84 -9.79 -6.34 39.49
CA VAL A 84 -8.88 -7.02 38.56
C VAL A 84 -9.63 -7.54 37.33
N SER A 85 -10.79 -8.17 37.51
CA SER A 85 -11.61 -8.65 36.38
C SER A 85 -12.13 -7.50 35.51
N PHE A 86 -12.52 -6.37 36.12
CA PHE A 86 -12.91 -5.17 35.38
C PHE A 86 -11.77 -4.57 34.55
N VAL A 87 -10.59 -4.40 35.15
CA VAL A 87 -9.40 -3.88 34.46
C VAL A 87 -8.95 -4.83 33.34
N ALA A 88 -9.01 -6.14 33.58
CA ALA A 88 -8.69 -7.15 32.57
C ALA A 88 -9.65 -7.09 31.36
N SER A 89 -10.95 -6.94 31.60
CA SER A 89 -11.96 -6.75 30.54
C SER A 89 -11.72 -5.47 29.75
N ILE A 90 -11.40 -4.35 30.41
CA ILE A 90 -11.02 -3.12 29.69
C ILE A 90 -9.84 -3.40 28.76
N GLY A 91 -8.75 -3.97 29.30
CA GLY A 91 -7.54 -4.25 28.53
C GLY A 91 -7.77 -5.16 27.32
N LEU A 92 -8.52 -6.24 27.51
CA LEU A 92 -8.85 -7.17 26.44
C LEU A 92 -9.83 -6.56 25.42
N GLY A 93 -10.77 -5.73 25.87
CA GLY A 93 -11.62 -4.90 25.01
C GLY A 93 -10.83 -3.98 24.08
N LEU A 94 -9.70 -3.39 24.54
CA LEU A 94 -8.81 -2.59 23.69
C LEU A 94 -8.18 -3.43 22.57
N VAL A 95 -7.71 -4.64 22.90
CA VAL A 95 -7.11 -5.58 21.93
C VAL A 95 -8.15 -6.01 20.88
N LEU A 96 -9.38 -6.27 21.31
CA LEU A 96 -10.49 -6.58 20.42
C LEU A 96 -10.84 -5.44 19.49
N TYR A 97 -10.88 -4.21 20.00
CA TYR A 97 -11.14 -3.03 19.19
C TYR A 97 -10.09 -2.86 18.07
N PHE A 98 -8.81 -3.01 18.40
CA PHE A 98 -7.73 -2.94 17.41
C PHE A 98 -7.80 -4.09 16.39
N THR A 99 -8.12 -5.30 16.84
CA THR A 99 -8.24 -6.47 15.98
C THR A 99 -9.44 -6.35 15.04
N LEU A 100 -10.57 -5.82 15.54
CA LEU A 100 -11.74 -5.47 14.72
C LEU A 100 -11.39 -4.44 13.66
N PHE A 101 -10.69 -3.35 14.02
CA PHE A 101 -10.25 -2.36 13.05
C PHE A 101 -9.38 -2.99 11.96
N THR A 102 -8.43 -3.86 12.35
CA THR A 102 -7.54 -4.58 11.41
C THR A 102 -8.30 -5.50 10.47
N LEU A 103 -9.32 -6.21 10.98
CA LEU A 103 -10.22 -7.05 10.19
C LEU A 103 -11.00 -6.25 9.17
N LEU A 104 -11.66 -5.18 9.63
CA LEU A 104 -12.44 -4.31 8.77
C LEU A 104 -11.54 -3.64 7.73
N PHE A 105 -10.34 -3.22 8.12
CA PHE A 105 -9.33 -2.73 7.17
C PHE A 105 -9.00 -3.77 6.10
N GLY A 106 -8.74 -5.03 6.47
CA GLY A 106 -8.48 -6.08 5.49
C GLY A 106 -9.64 -6.40 4.54
N HIS A 107 -10.89 -6.08 4.93
CA HIS A 107 -12.09 -6.33 4.13
C HIS A 107 -12.53 -5.14 3.28
N TYR A 108 -12.47 -3.94 3.85
CA TYR A 108 -13.02 -2.71 3.28
C TYR A 108 -11.97 -1.86 2.57
N SER A 109 -10.71 -1.94 2.99
CA SER A 109 -9.63 -1.32 2.22
C SER A 109 -9.48 -2.06 0.89
N PRO A 110 -9.24 -1.34 -0.22
CA PRO A 110 -8.91 -1.98 -1.49
C PRO A 110 -7.75 -2.98 -1.30
N VAL A 111 -7.96 -4.22 -1.75
CA VAL A 111 -7.09 -5.38 -1.50
C VAL A 111 -5.67 -5.16 -2.03
N SER A 112 -5.57 -4.36 -3.09
CA SER A 112 -4.33 -3.80 -3.58
C SER A 112 -4.46 -2.29 -3.57
N ASN A 113 -3.46 -1.63 -2.99
CA ASN A 113 -3.20 -0.21 -3.20
C ASN A 113 -2.23 -0.15 -4.40
N PRO A 114 -2.64 -0.25 -5.68
CA PRO A 114 -1.68 -0.36 -6.77
C PRO A 114 -0.85 0.92 -6.94
N ILE A 115 0.29 0.76 -7.59
CA ILE A 115 1.04 1.87 -8.19
C ILE A 115 1.07 1.63 -9.70
N ARG A 116 0.71 2.65 -10.47
CA ARG A 116 0.65 2.60 -11.93
C ARG A 116 1.66 3.57 -12.52
N PHE A 117 2.56 3.05 -13.33
CA PHE A 117 3.57 3.80 -14.06
C PHE A 117 3.10 3.91 -15.51
N ASN A 118 2.96 5.12 -16.05
CA ASN A 118 2.61 5.32 -17.44
C ASN A 118 3.82 5.87 -18.20
N ARG A 119 4.39 5.04 -19.09
CA ARG A 119 5.60 5.40 -19.84
C ARG A 119 5.32 6.43 -20.93
N LYS A 120 4.11 6.47 -21.47
CA LYS A 120 3.70 7.40 -22.54
C LYS A 120 3.55 8.82 -22.02
N THR A 121 3.02 8.97 -20.81
CA THR A 121 2.80 10.28 -20.19
C THR A 121 3.95 10.70 -19.27
N GLY A 122 4.76 9.76 -18.77
CA GLY A 122 5.80 10.02 -17.78
C GLY A 122 5.24 10.29 -16.38
N LYS A 123 4.04 9.79 -16.09
CA LYS A 123 3.35 9.98 -14.80
C LYS A 123 3.29 8.69 -14.00
N VAL A 124 3.29 8.84 -12.67
CA VAL A 124 3.14 7.75 -11.70
C VAL A 124 1.90 8.02 -10.85
N TYR A 125 0.96 7.08 -10.86
CA TYR A 125 -0.30 7.16 -10.14
C TYR A 125 -0.26 6.22 -8.95
N LEU A 126 -0.41 6.79 -7.76
CA LEU A 126 -0.43 6.08 -6.50
C LEU A 126 -1.85 6.00 -5.97
N TYR A 127 -2.37 4.79 -5.81
CA TYR A 127 -3.66 4.55 -5.19
C TYR A 127 -3.42 4.12 -3.74
N GLU A 128 -3.93 4.88 -2.78
CA GLU A 128 -3.66 4.65 -1.36
C GLU A 128 -4.92 4.77 -0.51
N ALA A 129 -5.25 3.73 0.26
CA ALA A 129 -6.31 3.78 1.24
C ALA A 129 -6.02 4.81 2.35
N VAL A 130 -6.97 5.72 2.61
CA VAL A 130 -6.83 6.77 3.64
C VAL A 130 -6.68 6.18 5.03
N ALA A 131 -7.33 5.04 5.28
CA ALA A 131 -7.24 4.35 6.56
C ALA A 131 -5.83 3.81 6.88
N MET A 132 -4.92 3.75 5.90
CA MET A 132 -3.55 3.27 6.10
C MET A 132 -2.79 4.09 7.16
N LYS A 133 -3.07 5.40 7.26
CA LYS A 133 -2.48 6.28 8.30
C LYS A 133 -2.86 5.87 9.73
N TRP A 134 -3.96 5.13 9.91
CA TRP A 134 -4.44 4.69 11.21
C TRP A 134 -3.93 3.30 11.59
N MET A 135 -3.37 2.54 10.65
CA MET A 135 -2.98 1.14 10.86
C MET A 135 -1.90 0.96 11.93
N PHE A 136 -0.99 1.93 12.06
CA PHE A 136 0.09 1.91 13.04
C PHE A 136 -0.28 2.63 14.35
N ASN A 137 -1.50 3.19 14.44
CA ASN A 137 -1.96 3.79 15.68
C ASN A 137 -2.55 2.69 16.57
N ALA A 138 -2.00 2.54 17.77
CA ALA A 138 -2.54 1.62 18.77
C ALA A 138 -4.01 1.91 19.11
N TRP A 139 -4.46 3.16 18.91
CA TRP A 139 -5.83 3.60 19.14
C TRP A 139 -6.40 4.34 17.92
N PRO A 140 -6.93 3.63 16.91
CA PRO A 140 -7.56 4.28 15.78
C PRO A 140 -8.82 5.02 16.27
N PRO A 141 -8.94 6.35 16.05
CA PRO A 141 -10.12 7.09 16.47
C PRO A 141 -11.35 6.63 15.69
N ARG A 142 -12.57 6.89 16.17
CA ARG A 142 -13.81 6.48 15.47
C ARG A 142 -13.88 6.95 14.01
N ARG A 143 -13.26 8.09 13.67
CA ARG A 143 -13.13 8.57 12.28
C ARG A 143 -12.34 7.61 11.38
N ALA A 144 -11.42 6.83 11.93
CA ALA A 144 -10.64 5.83 11.19
C ALA A 144 -11.54 4.78 10.53
N PHE A 145 -12.66 4.42 11.17
CA PHE A 145 -13.63 3.48 10.60
C PHE A 145 -14.37 4.07 9.40
N LYS A 146 -14.57 5.39 9.36
CA LYS A 146 -15.12 6.09 8.19
C LYS A 146 -14.12 6.16 7.04
N ASP A 147 -12.83 6.21 7.35
CA ASP A 147 -11.75 6.27 6.38
C ASP A 147 -11.46 4.90 5.71
N LEU A 148 -12.06 3.79 6.19
CA LEU A 148 -11.81 2.43 5.70
C LEU A 148 -12.15 2.24 4.21
N ASN A 149 -13.19 2.92 3.73
CA ASN A 149 -13.63 2.86 2.32
C ASN A 149 -13.04 3.99 1.47
N LYS A 150 -12.28 4.90 2.08
CA LYS A 150 -11.73 6.08 1.39
C LYS A 150 -10.35 5.77 0.83
N PHE A 151 -10.06 6.30 -0.35
CA PHE A 151 -8.73 6.20 -0.95
C PHE A 151 -8.31 7.52 -1.57
N HIS A 152 -7.01 7.77 -1.72
CA HIS A 152 -6.48 8.92 -2.42
C HIS A 152 -5.76 8.45 -3.67
N ILE A 153 -5.90 9.19 -4.77
CA ILE A 153 -5.07 9.04 -5.95
C ILE A 153 -4.07 10.19 -5.94
N LYS A 154 -2.79 9.87 -5.83
CA LYS A 154 -1.70 10.86 -5.94
C LYS A 154 -1.02 10.70 -7.28
N VAL A 155 -0.70 11.81 -7.93
CA VAL A 155 -0.03 11.84 -9.23
C VAL A 155 1.35 12.47 -9.05
N TYR A 156 2.37 11.75 -9.51
CA TYR A 156 3.76 12.18 -9.46
C TYR A 156 4.37 12.15 -10.86
N ASP A 157 5.37 13.00 -11.08
CA ASP A 157 6.18 12.96 -12.29
C ASP A 157 7.26 11.90 -12.16
N TRP A 158 7.43 11.07 -13.19
CA TRP A 158 8.47 10.04 -13.22
C TRP A 158 9.88 10.64 -13.09
N GLU A 159 10.11 11.82 -13.67
CA GLU A 159 11.40 12.53 -13.60
C GLU A 159 11.84 12.85 -12.16
N ASN A 160 10.89 12.97 -11.23
CA ASN A 160 11.14 13.25 -9.81
C ASN A 160 10.88 12.04 -8.92
N PHE A 161 10.78 10.84 -9.50
CA PHE A 161 10.45 9.59 -8.79
C PHE A 161 11.62 8.62 -8.87
N HIS A 162 12.26 8.35 -7.73
CA HIS A 162 13.48 7.56 -7.67
C HIS A 162 13.36 6.30 -6.82
N GLY A 163 14.25 5.34 -7.03
CA GLY A 163 14.29 4.08 -6.27
C GLY A 163 15.22 4.18 -5.08
N VAL A 164 14.77 3.69 -3.92
CA VAL A 164 15.56 3.58 -2.70
C VAL A 164 15.39 2.17 -2.13
N LEU A 165 16.49 1.58 -1.69
CA LEU A 165 16.51 0.29 -1.03
C LEU A 165 16.54 0.48 0.49
N GLN A 166 15.55 -0.08 1.17
CA GLN A 166 15.50 -0.20 2.62
C GLN A 166 15.84 -1.63 3.02
N GLY A 167 16.69 -1.82 4.04
CA GLY A 167 17.03 -3.15 4.54
C GLY A 167 16.50 -3.35 5.95
N SER A 168 16.00 -4.55 6.24
CA SER A 168 15.63 -4.96 7.59
C SER A 168 16.30 -6.27 7.93
N THR A 169 16.86 -6.37 9.13
CA THR A 169 17.44 -7.63 9.62
C THR A 169 16.38 -8.36 10.43
N VAL A 170 15.94 -9.51 9.93
CA VAL A 170 15.01 -10.37 10.65
C VAL A 170 15.82 -11.44 11.36
N VAL A 171 15.72 -11.45 12.68
CA VAL A 171 16.38 -12.46 13.53
C VAL A 171 15.46 -13.67 13.62
N ASN A 172 15.96 -14.83 13.21
CA ASN A 172 15.22 -16.08 13.31
C ASN A 172 15.21 -16.57 14.76
N VAL A 173 14.03 -16.98 15.23
CA VAL A 173 13.83 -17.54 16.58
C VAL A 173 14.62 -18.84 16.79
N LYS A 174 15.00 -19.53 15.71
CA LYS A 174 15.82 -20.76 15.73
C LYS A 174 17.34 -20.52 15.57
N GLY A 175 17.79 -19.27 15.60
CA GLY A 175 19.18 -18.89 15.35
C GLY A 175 19.45 -18.53 13.89
N GLY A 176 20.31 -17.54 13.68
CA GLY A 176 20.61 -16.94 12.37
C GLY A 176 19.81 -15.66 12.09
N SER A 177 20.37 -14.77 11.26
CA SER A 177 19.71 -13.55 10.80
C SER A 177 19.68 -13.54 9.28
N PHE A 178 18.54 -13.16 8.69
CA PHE A 178 18.44 -12.91 7.25
C PHE A 178 18.11 -11.43 7.03
N GLU A 179 18.71 -10.85 6.00
CA GLU A 179 18.38 -9.50 5.56
C GLU A 179 17.22 -9.58 4.57
N SER A 180 16.12 -8.91 4.89
CA SER A 180 15.03 -8.64 3.97
C SER A 180 15.22 -7.23 3.40
N TYR A 181 15.08 -7.10 2.09
CA TYR A 181 15.16 -5.81 1.42
C TYR A 181 13.78 -5.38 0.92
N THR A 182 13.56 -4.08 0.93
CA THR A 182 12.30 -3.47 0.48
C THR A 182 12.62 -2.35 -0.51
N LEU A 183 11.98 -2.43 -1.68
CA LEU A 183 12.01 -1.39 -2.68
C LEU A 183 11.00 -0.31 -2.33
N ILE A 184 11.50 0.91 -2.14
CA ILE A 184 10.75 2.12 -1.85
C ILE A 184 10.94 3.10 -3.00
N GLY A 185 9.86 3.73 -3.45
CA GLY A 185 9.90 4.89 -4.34
C GLY A 185 10.02 6.18 -3.51
N ALA A 186 10.95 7.05 -3.86
CA ALA A 186 11.09 8.39 -3.29
C ALA A 186 10.51 9.41 -4.28
N ALA A 187 9.32 9.93 -3.98
CA ALA A 187 8.74 11.03 -4.74
C ALA A 187 9.30 12.35 -4.22
N CYS A 188 10.02 13.08 -5.06
CA CYS A 188 10.72 14.32 -4.70
C CYS A 188 10.02 15.56 -5.24
N GLU A 189 10.32 16.71 -4.63
CA GLU A 189 9.97 18.01 -5.20
C GLU A 189 10.70 18.21 -6.54
N PRO A 190 10.08 18.89 -7.52
CA PRO A 190 10.71 19.14 -8.82
C PRO A 190 12.11 19.75 -8.70
N ASN A 191 13.08 19.18 -9.41
CA ASN A 191 14.48 19.63 -9.42
C ASN A 191 15.15 19.64 -8.04
N SER A 192 14.71 18.78 -7.12
CA SER A 192 15.20 18.73 -5.74
C SER A 192 15.32 17.29 -5.25
N TYR A 193 16.22 17.05 -4.29
CA TYR A 193 16.31 15.77 -3.55
C TYR A 193 15.47 15.77 -2.27
N LYS A 194 14.62 16.79 -2.09
CA LYS A 194 13.69 16.86 -0.98
C LYS A 194 12.50 15.95 -1.25
N VAL A 195 12.36 14.93 -0.42
CA VAL A 195 11.32 13.90 -0.51
C VAL A 195 10.01 14.46 0.02
N ILE A 196 8.99 14.37 -0.82
CA ILE A 196 7.60 14.62 -0.46
C ILE A 196 7.07 13.39 0.30
N GLU A 197 7.30 12.20 -0.26
CA GLU A 197 6.79 10.95 0.29
C GLU A 197 7.66 9.75 -0.11
N TYR A 198 7.86 8.83 0.84
CA TYR A 198 8.39 7.50 0.59
C TYR A 198 7.24 6.50 0.38
N ILE A 199 7.27 5.81 -0.75
CA ILE A 199 6.20 4.96 -1.22
C ILE A 199 6.70 3.53 -1.25
N TYR A 200 6.16 2.68 -0.36
CA TYR A 200 6.43 1.26 -0.43
C TYR A 200 5.98 0.69 -1.78
N ILE A 201 6.86 -0.01 -2.50
CA ILE A 201 6.54 -0.72 -3.73
C ILE A 201 6.40 -2.21 -3.42
N ARG A 202 7.47 -2.84 -2.92
CA ARG A 202 7.48 -4.27 -2.56
C ARG A 202 8.67 -4.65 -1.68
N GLU A 203 8.51 -5.74 -0.95
CA GLU A 203 9.64 -6.55 -0.48
C GLU A 203 10.32 -7.25 -1.66
N THR A 204 11.64 -7.26 -1.68
CA THR A 204 12.46 -7.76 -2.78
C THR A 204 13.66 -8.52 -2.24
N ASP A 205 13.92 -9.69 -2.81
CA ASP A 205 15.17 -10.44 -2.58
C ASP A 205 16.22 -10.06 -3.64
N CYS A 206 15.83 -9.22 -4.61
CA CYS A 206 16.60 -8.86 -5.78
C CYS A 206 16.92 -7.35 -5.79
N PHE A 207 17.78 -6.97 -4.84
CA PHE A 207 18.46 -5.68 -4.61
C PHE A 207 18.14 -4.52 -5.57
N THR A 208 18.40 -4.68 -6.88
CA THR A 208 18.26 -3.61 -7.89
C THR A 208 17.46 -4.01 -9.13
N MET A 209 17.13 -5.30 -9.31
CA MET A 209 16.55 -5.78 -10.57
C MET A 209 15.13 -5.28 -10.78
N ASP A 210 14.32 -5.26 -9.73
CA ASP A 210 12.93 -4.77 -9.79
C ASP A 210 12.89 -3.29 -10.22
N TRP A 211 13.79 -2.47 -9.65
CA TRP A 211 13.89 -1.05 -9.99
C TRP A 211 14.40 -0.84 -11.42
N HIS A 212 15.45 -1.56 -11.82
CA HIS A 212 15.96 -1.48 -13.20
C HIS A 212 14.90 -1.85 -14.23
N TRP A 213 14.04 -2.83 -13.93
CA TRP A 213 12.96 -3.22 -14.81
C TRP A 213 11.91 -2.10 -14.95
N ILE A 214 11.52 -1.45 -13.85
CA ILE A 214 10.62 -0.28 -13.87
C ILE A 214 11.26 0.86 -14.66
N CYS A 215 12.54 1.17 -14.40
CA CYS A 215 13.28 2.21 -15.14
C CYS A 215 13.33 1.91 -16.63
N HIS A 216 13.53 0.65 -16.99
CA HIS A 216 13.59 0.23 -18.38
C HIS A 216 12.23 0.30 -19.07
N PHE A 217 11.14 -0.01 -18.36
CA PHE A 217 9.77 0.20 -18.85
C PHE A 217 9.49 1.68 -19.10
N MET A 218 9.91 2.56 -18.18
CA MET A 218 9.67 4.00 -18.26
C MET A 218 10.61 4.74 -19.21
N GLY A 219 11.85 4.28 -19.36
CA GLY A 219 12.91 4.96 -20.09
C GLY A 219 13.14 4.48 -21.53
N ARG A 220 12.63 3.31 -21.94
CA ARG A 220 12.75 2.89 -23.36
C ARG A 220 11.83 3.71 -24.23
N ASN A 221 12.35 4.03 -25.42
CA ASN A 221 11.67 4.74 -26.50
C ASN A 221 10.18 4.39 -26.51
N THR A 222 9.37 5.33 -26.03
CA THR A 222 7.98 5.12 -25.63
C THR A 222 7.15 4.55 -26.77
N ASP A 223 7.61 4.74 -28.00
CA ASP A 223 6.93 4.41 -29.25
C ASP A 223 7.11 2.96 -29.67
N LYS A 224 8.09 2.24 -29.10
CA LYS A 224 8.28 0.82 -29.40
C LYS A 224 7.38 -0.05 -28.50
N PRO A 225 6.63 -0.99 -29.09
CA PRO A 225 5.84 -1.93 -28.31
C PRO A 225 6.73 -2.78 -27.41
N LEU A 226 6.17 -3.28 -26.30
CA LEU A 226 6.90 -3.90 -25.18
C LEU A 226 7.80 -5.06 -25.63
N ASP A 227 7.31 -5.84 -26.59
CA ASP A 227 7.94 -7.00 -27.22
C ASP A 227 9.18 -6.65 -28.08
N GLN A 228 9.18 -5.44 -28.66
CA GLN A 228 10.31 -4.88 -29.42
C GLN A 228 11.27 -4.09 -28.53
N ALA A 229 10.78 -3.57 -27.40
CA ALA A 229 11.62 -3.40 -26.23
C ALA A 229 12.07 -4.80 -25.77
N GLY A 230 13.07 -5.05 -24.94
CA GLY A 230 13.49 -6.43 -24.62
C GLY A 230 12.55 -7.14 -23.64
N LEU A 231 11.28 -6.72 -23.55
CA LEU A 231 10.35 -7.03 -22.48
C LEU A 231 9.27 -7.99 -22.99
N GLU A 232 8.96 -9.01 -22.20
CA GLU A 232 7.83 -9.88 -22.51
C GLU A 232 6.59 -9.38 -21.80
N TYR A 233 5.45 -9.48 -22.48
CA TYR A 233 4.15 -9.40 -21.83
C TYR A 233 4.10 -10.48 -20.75
N VAL A 234 4.02 -10.05 -19.49
CA VAL A 234 3.84 -10.99 -18.38
C VAL A 234 2.37 -11.35 -18.35
N ASP A 235 2.05 -12.47 -19.00
CA ASP A 235 0.67 -12.89 -19.19
C ASP A 235 0.06 -13.37 -17.87
N TYR A 236 -1.15 -12.89 -17.66
CA TYR A 236 -1.80 -12.79 -16.37
C TYR A 236 -2.54 -14.10 -16.01
N LYS A 237 -2.62 -14.44 -14.72
CA LYS A 237 -3.53 -15.48 -14.23
C LYS A 237 -4.80 -14.84 -13.66
N PRO A 238 -6.00 -15.10 -14.25
CA PRO A 238 -7.33 -14.60 -13.84
C PRO A 238 -7.68 -14.63 -12.34
N TRP A 239 -7.00 -15.45 -11.56
CA TRP A 239 -7.23 -15.59 -10.13
C TRP A 239 -6.54 -14.51 -9.28
N ASP A 240 -5.55 -13.80 -9.83
CA ASP A 240 -4.74 -12.81 -9.11
C ASP A 240 -5.29 -11.37 -9.16
N ALA A 241 -6.04 -10.98 -10.21
CA ALA A 241 -6.76 -9.70 -10.35
C ALA A 241 -8.26 -9.79 -10.09
N LYS A 242 -8.74 -10.90 -9.48
CA LYS A 242 -10.12 -10.99 -8.99
C LYS A 242 -10.49 -9.91 -7.96
N THR A 243 -9.59 -9.02 -7.56
CA THR A 243 -9.83 -8.12 -6.42
C THR A 243 -9.87 -6.63 -6.74
N PHE A 244 -9.32 -6.15 -7.87
CA PHE A 244 -9.36 -4.71 -8.17
C PHE A 244 -10.68 -4.29 -8.86
N MET A 245 -11.12 -5.01 -9.90
CA MET A 245 -12.39 -4.72 -10.59
C MET A 245 -13.64 -5.20 -9.83
N GLN A 246 -13.48 -5.96 -8.73
CA GLN A 246 -14.60 -6.43 -7.91
C GLN A 246 -14.96 -5.48 -6.76
N VAL A 247 -14.14 -4.46 -6.49
CA VAL A 247 -14.59 -3.36 -5.64
C VAL A 247 -15.49 -2.48 -6.50
N LYS A 248 -16.80 -2.76 -6.49
CA LYS A 248 -17.78 -1.79 -6.98
C LYS A 248 -17.51 -0.49 -6.21
N PRO A 249 -17.14 0.63 -6.87
CA PRO A 249 -17.00 1.89 -6.17
C PRO A 249 -18.38 2.24 -5.58
N LYS A 250 -18.53 2.11 -4.26
CA LYS A 250 -19.67 2.68 -3.54
C LYS A 250 -19.33 4.12 -3.18
N LEU A 251 -19.48 4.99 -4.19
CA LEU A 251 -19.98 6.38 -4.14
C LEU A 251 -19.23 7.49 -3.37
N LYS A 252 -18.95 8.57 -4.16
CA LYS A 252 -19.01 10.04 -3.87
C LYS A 252 -17.71 10.91 -3.78
N ILE A 253 -16.77 10.75 -4.73
CA ILE A 253 -16.33 11.93 -5.53
C ILE A 253 -17.29 12.05 -6.71
N THR A 254 -17.47 13.23 -7.33
CA THR A 254 -18.00 13.35 -8.70
C THR A 254 -17.38 12.24 -9.56
N SER A 255 -18.18 11.24 -9.92
CA SER A 255 -17.76 10.03 -10.66
C SER A 255 -16.87 10.38 -11.86
N ARG A 256 -17.13 11.56 -12.43
CA ARG A 256 -16.36 12.22 -13.48
C ARG A 256 -14.86 12.33 -13.18
N GLN A 257 -14.40 12.90 -12.06
CA GLN A 257 -12.95 13.08 -11.82
C GLN A 257 -12.19 11.77 -11.59
N ILE A 258 -12.83 10.78 -10.98
CA ILE A 258 -12.26 9.42 -10.84
C ILE A 258 -12.16 8.75 -12.21
N GLU A 259 -13.21 8.87 -13.03
CA GLU A 259 -13.21 8.37 -14.41
C GLU A 259 -12.09 9.06 -15.22
N GLY A 260 -11.96 10.38 -15.08
CA GLY A 260 -10.87 11.17 -15.67
C GLY A 260 -9.50 10.68 -15.23
N LEU A 261 -9.29 10.41 -13.93
CA LEU A 261 -8.02 9.87 -13.43
C LEU A 261 -7.72 8.46 -13.94
N ASP A 262 -8.72 7.57 -14.02
CA ASP A 262 -8.51 6.25 -14.60
C ASP A 262 -8.17 6.35 -16.10
N LYS A 263 -8.83 7.23 -16.86
CA LYS A 263 -8.50 7.53 -18.26
C LYS A 263 -7.08 8.12 -18.38
N ALA A 264 -6.78 9.17 -17.62
CA ALA A 264 -5.47 9.85 -17.61
C ALA A 264 -4.33 8.87 -17.31
N SER A 265 -4.55 7.96 -16.34
CA SER A 265 -3.55 6.97 -15.98
C SER A 265 -3.27 5.91 -17.04
N LYS A 266 -4.17 5.76 -18.02
CA LYS A 266 -4.06 4.82 -19.15
C LYS A 266 -3.77 5.51 -20.50
N ALA A 267 -3.73 6.84 -20.51
CA ALA A 267 -3.51 7.65 -21.71
C ALA A 267 -2.28 7.18 -22.50
N GLY A 268 -2.43 7.11 -23.82
CA GLY A 268 -1.42 6.64 -24.76
C GLY A 268 -0.46 7.72 -25.25
N SER A 269 -0.73 9.00 -24.94
CA SER A 269 0.16 10.11 -25.26
C SER A 269 0.02 11.29 -24.28
N LYS A 270 0.94 12.25 -24.35
CA LYS A 270 0.87 13.49 -23.54
C LYS A 270 -0.25 14.42 -24.00
N GLU A 271 -0.56 14.41 -25.30
CA GLU A 271 -1.67 15.17 -25.88
C GLU A 271 -3.02 14.64 -25.40
N GLU A 272 -3.19 13.31 -25.40
CA GLU A 272 -4.39 12.66 -24.86
C GLU A 272 -4.53 12.95 -23.35
N LEU A 273 -3.43 12.90 -22.60
CA LEU A 273 -3.44 13.27 -21.19
C LEU A 273 -3.90 14.72 -20.99
N ALA A 274 -3.37 15.68 -21.75
CA ALA A 274 -3.74 17.09 -21.64
C ALA A 274 -5.24 17.32 -21.93
N GLN A 275 -5.80 16.63 -22.93
CA GLN A 275 -7.23 16.68 -23.23
C GLN A 275 -8.08 16.13 -22.08
N ILE A 276 -7.66 15.01 -21.47
CA ILE A 276 -8.36 14.43 -20.32
C ILE A 276 -8.25 15.36 -19.10
N GLU A 277 -7.08 15.93 -18.85
CA GLU A 277 -6.87 16.85 -17.73
C GLU A 277 -7.75 18.10 -17.86
N GLU A 278 -7.95 18.62 -19.07
CA GLU A 278 -8.86 19.73 -19.37
C GLU A 278 -10.33 19.31 -19.24
N GLU A 279 -10.75 18.21 -19.87
CA GLU A 279 -12.14 17.72 -19.87
C GLU A 279 -12.65 17.39 -18.45
N TYR A 280 -11.75 16.91 -17.59
CA TYR A 280 -12.06 16.43 -16.25
C TYR A 280 -11.57 17.37 -15.14
N GLU A 281 -11.02 18.54 -15.49
CA GLU A 281 -10.53 19.56 -14.56
C GLU A 281 -9.51 19.01 -13.53
N LEU A 282 -8.56 18.20 -14.00
CA LEU A 282 -7.56 17.52 -13.18
C LEU A 282 -6.36 18.43 -12.91
N THR A 283 -6.51 19.38 -11.98
CA THR A 283 -5.47 20.38 -11.66
C THR A 283 -4.66 20.11 -10.40
N LYS A 284 -5.02 19.08 -9.62
CA LYS A 284 -4.41 18.76 -8.32
C LYS A 284 -3.37 17.64 -8.44
N THR A 285 -2.48 17.55 -7.47
CA THR A 285 -1.53 16.43 -7.32
C THR A 285 -2.08 15.31 -6.43
N VAL A 286 -3.07 15.62 -5.59
CA VAL A 286 -3.74 14.67 -4.69
C VAL A 286 -5.25 14.80 -4.84
N TYR A 287 -5.91 13.67 -5.11
CA TYR A 287 -7.36 13.57 -5.29
C TYR A 287 -7.97 12.68 -4.21
N PRO A 288 -8.69 13.26 -3.23
CA PRO A 288 -9.28 12.50 -2.15
C PRO A 288 -10.59 11.83 -2.56
N VAL A 289 -10.63 10.48 -2.53
CA VAL A 289 -11.79 9.65 -2.84
C VAL A 289 -12.56 9.27 -1.60
N GLU A 290 -13.73 9.92 -1.46
CA GLU A 290 -14.69 9.73 -0.36
C GLU A 290 -15.85 8.82 -0.73
#